data_AF-A0AAN8WH52-F1
#
_entry.id   AF-A0AAN8WH52-F1
#
_cell.length_a   1.000
_cell.length_b   1.000
_cell.length_c   1.000
_cell.angle_alpha   90.00
_cell.angle_beta   90.00
_cell.angle_gamma   90.00
#
_symmetry.space_group_name_H-M   'P 1'
#
loop_
_entity.id
_entity.type
_entity.pdbx_description
1 polymer ?
#
loop_
_entity_poly.entity_id
_entity_poly.type
_entity_poly.pdbx_seq_one_letter_code
_entity_poly.pdbx_strand_id
1 'polypeptide(L)'
;MWPDILDKARFMSSGTSMSQFRDMLIQEKGMYVTLRIGPYIEAEWNHGGFPYWLREVLDITFRTDNELFNYHMKKFAKMIIGKMKEEKLFPPQAGPIIMAQYNNIQLAFKEKGASYIQWACNIGLGLNASVPWIMCKQKDAPGPVINTRNGRHCGETFTGSNSPDRPSLWTAQYRVFGDPPSQRSAEDLAFSVTLFFAKNGTLTNYYMYNGGTNFGRTSSTFSTACNYDEAPLDEYNLLREPKYGHPRDLHDTLKLSKKALFWGEPKVDVLGNKLETKYVNVVRVRYYEKPRSDACVAFLMISHSKIPTTITWRGQSYFLPR
;
A
#
# COMPACT_ATOMS: atom_id res chain seq x y z
N MET A 1 -13.70 14.15 24.69
CA MET A 1 -12.62 14.79 23.91
C MET A 1 -12.36 14.12 22.56
N TRP A 2 -11.93 12.84 22.47
CA TRP A 2 -11.87 12.14 21.18
C TRP A 2 -13.25 11.94 20.51
N PRO A 3 -14.30 11.52 21.23
CA PRO A 3 -15.66 11.51 20.70
C PRO A 3 -16.10 12.90 20.23
N ASP A 4 -15.93 13.93 21.06
CA ASP A 4 -16.26 15.32 20.71
C ASP A 4 -15.46 15.87 19.51
N ILE A 5 -14.20 15.46 19.32
CA ILE A 5 -13.39 15.86 18.16
C ILE A 5 -13.91 15.19 16.88
N LEU A 6 -14.45 13.96 16.93
CA LEU A 6 -15.08 13.33 15.75
C LEU A 6 -16.55 13.68 15.58
N ASP A 7 -17.24 14.13 16.63
CA ASP A 7 -18.58 14.71 16.52
C ASP A 7 -18.51 16.15 15.99
N LYS A 8 -17.42 16.90 16.30
CA LYS A 8 -17.15 18.24 15.75
C LYS A 8 -16.40 18.23 14.42
N ALA A 9 -15.49 17.27 14.21
CA ALA A 9 -15.02 16.93 12.88
C ALA A 9 -16.17 16.21 12.21
N ARG A 10 -17.11 16.97 11.65
CA ARG A 10 -18.08 16.48 10.66
C ARG A 10 -17.29 15.66 9.64
N PHE A 11 -17.15 14.36 9.88
CA PHE A 11 -16.58 13.42 8.94
C PHE A 11 -17.48 13.56 7.71
N MET A 12 -16.86 13.96 6.60
CA MET A 12 -17.50 14.38 5.35
C MET A 12 -17.94 15.85 5.38
N SER A 13 -17.01 16.72 4.97
CA SER A 13 -17.35 17.94 4.25
C SER A 13 -18.36 17.58 3.14
N SER A 14 -19.48 18.31 3.11
CA SER A 14 -20.53 18.31 2.08
C SER A 14 -21.44 17.09 1.91
N GLY A 15 -21.91 16.46 3.00
CA GLY A 15 -23.22 15.79 2.99
C GLY A 15 -23.27 14.34 2.51
N THR A 16 -22.14 13.64 2.43
CA THR A 16 -22.14 12.17 2.37
C THR A 16 -22.11 11.63 3.81
N SER A 17 -22.78 10.53 4.15
CA SER A 17 -22.67 9.79 5.41
C SER A 17 -21.75 8.56 5.26
N MET A 18 -21.25 7.97 6.35
CA MET A 18 -20.40 6.76 6.29
C MET A 18 -21.16 5.59 5.63
N SER A 19 -22.47 5.56 5.82
CA SER A 19 -23.38 4.67 5.13
C SER A 19 -23.47 4.94 3.62
N GLN A 20 -23.50 6.20 3.19
CA GLN A 20 -23.45 6.52 1.75
C GLN A 20 -22.07 6.19 1.14
N PHE A 21 -20.98 6.38 1.88
CA PHE A 21 -19.65 5.94 1.46
C PHE A 21 -19.58 4.41 1.31
N ARG A 22 -20.16 3.67 2.25
CA ARG A 22 -20.32 2.20 2.16
C ARG A 22 -21.05 1.81 0.88
N ASP A 23 -22.22 2.39 0.68
CA ASP A 23 -23.14 1.98 -0.38
C ASP A 23 -22.55 2.31 -1.76
N MET A 24 -21.92 3.48 -1.91
CA MET A 24 -21.14 3.84 -3.10
C MET A 24 -20.02 2.83 -3.40
N LEU A 25 -19.21 2.47 -2.40
CA LEU A 25 -18.09 1.55 -2.60
C LEU A 25 -18.54 0.14 -2.98
N ILE A 26 -19.53 -0.40 -2.27
CA ILE A 26 -19.97 -1.79 -2.44
C ILE A 26 -20.90 -1.95 -3.63
N GLN A 27 -21.95 -1.13 -3.69
CA GLN A 27 -23.07 -1.37 -4.61
C GLN A 27 -22.82 -0.75 -5.98
N GLU A 28 -22.18 0.41 -6.05
CA GLU A 28 -21.97 1.08 -7.33
C GLU A 28 -20.62 0.77 -7.98
N LYS A 29 -19.55 0.61 -7.18
CA LYS A 29 -18.17 0.53 -7.70
C LYS A 29 -17.49 -0.82 -7.49
N GLY A 30 -18.04 -1.71 -6.66
CA GLY A 30 -17.45 -3.02 -6.36
C GLY A 30 -16.02 -2.92 -5.80
N MET A 31 -15.74 -1.87 -5.01
CA MET A 31 -14.42 -1.58 -4.45
C MET A 31 -14.32 -2.01 -2.98
N TYR A 32 -13.09 -2.38 -2.58
CA TYR A 32 -12.75 -2.76 -1.21
C TYR A 32 -11.86 -1.71 -0.54
N VAL A 33 -11.79 -1.75 0.79
CA VAL A 33 -11.07 -0.77 1.63
C VAL A 33 -9.99 -1.45 2.45
N THR A 34 -8.79 -0.86 2.44
CA THR A 34 -7.75 -1.10 3.46
C THR A 34 -7.78 0.04 4.46
N LEU A 35 -8.29 -0.21 5.67
CA LEU A 35 -8.47 0.82 6.69
C LEU A 35 -7.18 1.05 7.48
N ARG A 36 -6.51 2.18 7.25
CA ARG A 36 -5.31 2.59 8.01
C ARG A 36 -5.72 3.46 9.19
N ILE A 37 -5.91 2.84 10.36
CA ILE A 37 -6.63 3.44 11.49
C ILE A 37 -5.83 4.54 12.20
N GLY A 38 -4.50 4.43 12.25
CA GLY A 38 -3.68 5.33 13.07
C GLY A 38 -3.65 4.91 14.55
N PRO A 39 -3.59 5.85 15.52
CA PRO A 39 -3.78 7.31 15.36
C PRO A 39 -2.61 8.00 14.67
N TYR A 40 -1.41 7.43 14.72
CA TYR A 40 -0.29 7.93 13.94
C TYR A 40 -0.35 7.38 12.50
N ILE A 41 -0.60 8.27 11.55
CA ILE A 41 -0.71 7.94 10.13
C ILE A 41 0.42 8.52 9.28
N GLU A 42 1.26 9.39 9.87
CA GLU A 42 2.22 10.20 9.12
C GLU A 42 1.49 11.04 8.07
N ALA A 43 1.46 10.57 6.82
CA ALA A 43 0.62 11.08 5.72
C ALA A 43 0.85 12.54 5.33
N GLU A 44 2.02 13.09 5.68
CA GLU A 44 2.32 14.52 5.61
C GLU A 44 1.28 15.39 6.35
N TRP A 45 0.48 14.76 7.22
CA TRP A 45 -0.62 15.35 7.95
C TRP A 45 -0.14 15.89 9.29
N ASN A 46 -0.71 17.02 9.67
CA ASN A 46 -0.35 17.79 10.83
C ASN A 46 -0.26 16.91 12.10
N HIS A 47 0.88 17.04 12.80
CA HIS A 47 1.22 16.26 13.99
C HIS A 47 1.11 14.73 13.78
N GLY A 48 1.25 14.25 12.53
CA GLY A 48 1.14 12.85 12.14
C GLY A 48 -0.23 12.22 12.38
N GLY A 49 -1.27 13.04 12.57
CA GLY A 49 -2.63 12.63 12.94
C GLY A 49 -2.95 12.69 14.44
N PHE A 50 -1.97 12.97 15.30
CA PHE A 50 -2.24 13.14 16.72
C PHE A 50 -2.92 14.49 17.00
N PRO A 51 -3.87 14.55 17.96
CA PRO A 51 -4.46 15.80 18.38
C PRO A 51 -3.47 16.51 19.30
N TYR A 52 -3.37 17.83 19.14
CA TYR A 52 -2.39 18.62 19.87
C TYR A 52 -2.46 18.49 21.38
N TRP A 53 -3.66 18.40 21.97
CA TRP A 53 -3.81 18.26 23.42
C TRP A 53 -3.14 17.01 23.99
N LEU A 54 -2.93 15.97 23.18
CA LEU A 54 -2.30 14.73 23.64
C LEU A 54 -0.88 14.99 24.15
N ARG A 55 -0.20 16.01 23.62
CA ARG A 55 1.16 16.38 24.02
C ARG A 55 1.19 17.05 25.40
N GLU A 56 0.06 17.60 25.84
CA GLU A 56 -0.07 18.32 27.13
C GLU A 56 -0.36 17.34 28.28
N VAL A 57 -0.50 16.04 28.00
CA VAL A 57 -0.60 15.00 29.02
C VAL A 57 0.78 14.82 29.65
N LEU A 58 0.89 15.11 30.95
CA LEU A 58 2.14 14.99 31.70
C LEU A 58 2.71 13.55 31.57
N ASP A 59 4.03 13.44 31.38
CA ASP A 59 4.78 12.18 31.26
C ASP A 59 4.36 11.26 30.09
N ILE A 60 3.62 11.78 29.12
CA ILE A 60 3.32 11.03 27.91
C ILE A 60 4.55 10.93 27.02
N THR A 61 4.78 9.74 26.47
CA THR A 61 5.76 9.54 25.40
C THR A 61 5.05 8.88 24.23
N PHE A 62 5.11 9.51 23.06
CA PHE A 62 4.37 9.04 21.90
C PHE A 62 5.02 7.80 21.29
N ARG A 63 4.17 6.90 20.78
CA ARG A 63 4.59 5.74 19.97
C ARG A 63 5.63 4.87 20.69
N THR A 64 5.50 4.74 22.00
CA THR A 64 6.32 3.87 22.82
C THR A 64 5.42 3.14 23.82
N ASP A 65 5.98 2.17 24.52
CA ASP A 65 5.28 1.46 25.58
C ASP A 65 5.17 2.33 26.84
N ASN A 66 4.23 3.27 26.78
CA ASN A 66 3.89 4.23 27.81
C ASN A 66 2.40 4.08 28.10
N GLU A 67 2.04 3.86 29.36
CA GLU A 67 0.67 3.51 29.74
C GLU A 67 -0.36 4.57 29.36
N LEU A 68 -0.02 5.85 29.49
CA LEU A 68 -0.89 6.98 29.14
C LEU A 68 -1.15 7.02 27.62
N PHE A 69 -0.10 6.85 26.83
CA PHE A 69 -0.21 6.77 25.39
C PHE A 69 -1.02 5.55 24.94
N ASN A 70 -0.74 4.38 25.53
CA ASN A 70 -1.44 3.13 25.26
C ASN A 70 -2.94 3.24 25.60
N TYR A 71 -3.29 3.89 26.72
CA TYR A 71 -4.68 4.16 27.10
C TYR A 71 -5.42 4.98 26.03
N HIS A 72 -4.85 6.11 25.61
CA HIS A 72 -5.48 6.98 24.61
C HIS A 72 -5.57 6.33 23.24
N MET A 73 -4.52 5.63 22.80
CA MET A 73 -4.52 4.88 21.54
C MET A 73 -5.60 3.80 21.56
N LYS A 74 -5.67 2.96 22.61
CA LYS A 74 -6.67 1.90 22.73
C LYS A 74 -8.09 2.45 22.70
N LYS A 75 -8.33 3.58 23.37
CA LYS A 75 -9.63 4.27 23.36
C LYS A 75 -10.00 4.74 21.96
N PHE A 76 -9.06 5.34 21.24
CA PHE A 76 -9.26 5.79 19.85
C PHE A 76 -9.53 4.61 18.90
N ALA A 77 -8.70 3.55 18.96
CA ALA A 77 -8.86 2.38 18.10
C ALA A 77 -10.19 1.65 18.35
N LYS A 78 -10.60 1.50 19.62
CA LYS A 78 -11.92 0.95 19.99
C LYS A 78 -13.05 1.77 19.40
N MET A 79 -12.98 3.09 19.51
CA MET A 79 -13.99 4.00 19.00
C MET A 79 -14.11 3.90 17.47
N ILE A 80 -12.99 3.94 16.74
CA ILE A 80 -13.00 3.83 15.27
C ILE A 80 -13.58 2.48 14.84
N ILE A 81 -13.07 1.36 15.38
CA ILE A 81 -13.60 0.03 15.04
C ILE A 81 -15.08 -0.10 15.41
N GLY A 82 -15.51 0.45 16.55
CA GLY A 82 -16.91 0.50 16.96
C GLY A 82 -17.79 1.19 15.92
N LYS A 83 -17.41 2.41 15.51
CA LYS A 83 -18.12 3.15 14.44
C LYS A 83 -18.15 2.39 13.12
N MET A 84 -17.04 1.75 12.71
CA MET A 84 -17.01 0.95 11.49
C MET A 84 -17.96 -0.28 11.56
N LYS A 85 -18.09 -0.90 12.74
CA LYS A 85 -19.03 -1.99 12.98
C LYS A 85 -20.48 -1.52 12.98
N GLU A 86 -20.77 -0.39 13.63
CA GLU A 86 -22.10 0.24 13.64
C GLU A 86 -22.59 0.51 12.21
N GLU A 87 -21.68 1.00 11.35
CA GLU A 87 -21.94 1.28 9.93
C GLU A 87 -21.87 0.03 9.02
N LYS A 88 -21.68 -1.16 9.59
CA LYS A 88 -21.65 -2.44 8.85
C LYS A 88 -20.55 -2.51 7.78
N LEU A 89 -19.35 -2.02 8.11
CA LEU A 89 -18.24 -1.90 7.14
C LEU A 89 -17.29 -3.11 7.10
N PHE A 90 -17.47 -4.11 7.97
CA PHE A 90 -16.64 -5.32 7.96
C PHE A 90 -17.31 -6.49 7.21
N PRO A 91 -16.53 -7.49 6.74
CA PRO A 91 -17.03 -8.54 5.86
C PRO A 91 -18.18 -9.39 6.42
N PRO A 92 -18.23 -9.76 7.73
CA PRO A 92 -19.39 -10.46 8.29
C PRO A 92 -20.71 -9.68 8.16
N GLN A 93 -20.63 -8.38 7.88
CA GLN A 93 -21.76 -7.48 7.70
C GLN A 93 -21.94 -7.06 6.23
N ALA A 94 -21.29 -7.79 5.30
CA ALA A 94 -21.18 -7.47 3.87
C ALA A 94 -20.51 -6.11 3.58
N GLY A 95 -19.66 -5.64 4.49
CA GLY A 95 -18.93 -4.38 4.35
C GLY A 95 -17.66 -4.47 3.48
N PRO A 96 -17.12 -3.33 3.02
CA PRO A 96 -16.04 -3.31 2.02
C PRO A 96 -14.65 -3.40 2.64
N ILE A 97 -14.49 -3.28 3.96
CA ILE A 97 -13.17 -3.31 4.59
C ILE A 97 -12.62 -4.74 4.55
N ILE A 98 -11.47 -4.93 3.91
CA ILE A 98 -10.82 -6.24 3.76
C ILE A 98 -9.54 -6.38 4.58
N MET A 99 -8.94 -5.27 5.03
CA MET A 99 -7.74 -5.26 5.87
C MET A 99 -7.72 -4.01 6.75
N ALA A 100 -7.02 -4.08 7.88
CA ALA A 100 -6.79 -2.93 8.74
C ALA A 100 -5.29 -2.80 9.09
N GLN A 101 -4.81 -1.57 9.28
CA GLN A 101 -3.38 -1.30 9.47
C GLN A 101 -3.06 -0.51 10.75
N TYR A 102 -1.93 -0.89 11.39
CA TYR A 102 -1.18 -0.08 12.35
C TYR A 102 0.19 0.36 11.82
N ASN A 103 0.82 1.29 12.54
CA ASN A 103 2.12 1.84 12.16
C ASN A 103 3.28 1.13 12.88
N ASN A 104 4.49 1.22 12.31
CA ASN A 104 5.73 0.69 12.89
C ASN A 104 6.54 1.82 13.53
N ILE A 105 7.19 1.56 14.67
CA ILE A 105 8.18 2.45 15.29
C ILE A 105 9.32 1.73 16.03
N GLN A 106 9.42 0.40 15.90
CA GLN A 106 10.26 -0.46 16.73
C GLN A 106 11.72 0.02 16.81
N LEU A 107 12.32 0.34 15.66
CA LEU A 107 13.72 0.75 15.56
C LEU A 107 14.02 2.06 16.30
N ALA A 108 13.05 2.96 16.46
CA ALA A 108 13.26 4.24 17.11
C ALA A 108 13.37 4.12 18.64
N PHE A 109 12.73 3.12 19.24
CA PHE A 109 12.64 2.96 20.70
C PHE A 109 13.24 1.64 21.23
N LYS A 110 13.94 0.87 20.39
CA LYS A 110 14.60 -0.39 20.75
C LYS A 110 13.62 -1.33 21.48
N GLU A 111 13.94 -1.75 22.70
CA GLU A 111 13.13 -2.66 23.53
C GLU A 111 11.72 -2.12 23.78
N LYS A 112 11.59 -0.84 24.15
CA LYS A 112 10.26 -0.20 24.33
C LYS A 112 9.48 -0.09 23.02
N GLY A 113 10.18 -0.06 21.89
CA GLY A 113 9.57 -0.14 20.58
C GLY A 113 9.02 -1.54 20.32
N ALA A 114 9.78 -2.59 20.63
CA ALA A 114 9.35 -3.96 20.47
C ALA A 114 8.14 -4.30 21.35
N SER A 115 8.16 -3.90 22.62
CA SER A 115 7.02 -4.13 23.53
C SER A 115 5.77 -3.37 23.08
N TYR A 116 5.93 -2.13 22.60
CA TYR A 116 4.83 -1.36 22.02
C TYR A 116 4.21 -2.03 20.79
N ILE A 117 5.02 -2.58 19.88
CA ILE A 117 4.52 -3.29 18.69
C ILE A 117 3.74 -4.54 19.07
N GLN A 118 4.24 -5.31 20.05
CA GLN A 118 3.53 -6.47 20.58
C GLN A 118 2.19 -6.07 21.21
N TRP A 119 2.19 -5.01 22.02
CA TRP A 119 0.98 -4.45 22.61
C TRP A 119 -0.03 -3.99 21.54
N ALA A 120 0.42 -3.23 20.53
CA ALA A 120 -0.42 -2.71 19.46
C ALA A 120 -1.07 -3.83 18.65
N CYS A 121 -0.31 -4.89 18.35
CA CYS A 121 -0.81 -6.10 17.71
C CYS A 121 -1.90 -6.76 18.56
N ASN A 122 -1.64 -6.99 19.85
CA ASN A 122 -2.60 -7.62 20.77
C ASN A 122 -3.90 -6.83 20.87
N ILE A 123 -3.82 -5.49 20.94
CA ILE A 123 -5.00 -4.63 20.93
C ILE A 123 -5.78 -4.81 19.64
N GLY A 124 -5.13 -4.75 18.48
CA GLY A 124 -5.83 -4.86 17.20
C GLY A 124 -6.52 -6.18 16.96
N LEU A 125 -5.84 -7.28 17.27
CA LEU A 125 -6.45 -8.62 17.23
C LEU A 125 -7.63 -8.70 18.20
N GLY A 126 -7.50 -8.12 19.41
CA GLY A 126 -8.56 -8.06 20.41
C GLY A 126 -9.76 -7.18 20.04
N LEU A 127 -9.67 -6.31 19.04
CA LEU A 127 -10.81 -5.51 18.55
C LEU A 127 -11.78 -6.33 17.70
N ASN A 128 -11.40 -7.55 17.30
CA ASN A 128 -12.19 -8.50 16.53
C ASN A 128 -12.85 -7.86 15.30
N ALA A 129 -12.05 -7.22 14.45
CA ALA A 129 -12.48 -6.59 13.21
C ALA A 129 -12.80 -7.61 12.09
N SER A 130 -12.56 -8.90 12.32
CA SER A 130 -12.79 -9.99 11.37
C SER A 130 -12.10 -9.81 10.00
N VAL A 131 -11.00 -9.06 9.98
CA VAL A 131 -10.14 -8.83 8.81
C VAL A 131 -8.67 -9.02 9.20
N PRO A 132 -7.79 -9.40 8.26
CA PRO A 132 -6.35 -9.41 8.48
C PRO A 132 -5.82 -8.03 8.89
N TRP A 133 -4.91 -8.05 9.85
CA TRP A 133 -4.17 -6.87 10.26
C TRP A 133 -2.82 -6.82 9.56
N ILE A 134 -2.40 -5.61 9.17
CA ILE A 134 -1.15 -5.38 8.46
C ILE A 134 -0.31 -4.31 9.17
N MET A 135 1.01 -4.38 9.01
CA MET A 135 1.94 -3.36 9.49
C MET A 135 2.98 -3.04 8.43
N CYS A 136 3.06 -1.78 8.03
CA CYS A 136 4.01 -1.35 7.01
C CYS A 136 5.41 -1.18 7.58
N LYS A 137 6.42 -1.61 6.81
CA LYS A 137 7.85 -1.59 7.17
C LYS A 137 8.21 -2.32 8.46
N GLN A 138 7.33 -3.18 9.00
CA GLN A 138 7.59 -3.99 10.19
C GLN A 138 8.09 -5.38 9.78
N LYS A 139 9.40 -5.62 9.74
CA LYS A 139 9.95 -6.88 9.20
C LYS A 139 9.46 -8.12 9.96
N ASP A 140 9.30 -8.00 11.27
CA ASP A 140 9.00 -9.04 12.26
C ASP A 140 7.62 -8.85 12.88
N ALA A 141 6.61 -8.46 12.09
CA ALA A 141 5.26 -8.21 12.62
C ALA A 141 4.72 -9.46 13.36
N PRO A 142 4.24 -9.31 14.61
CA PRO A 142 3.96 -10.46 15.48
C PRO A 142 2.62 -11.13 15.20
N GLY A 143 2.51 -12.40 15.60
CA GLY A 143 1.27 -13.18 15.49
C GLY A 143 0.80 -13.30 14.04
N PRO A 144 -0.51 -13.26 13.74
CA PRO A 144 -1.05 -13.37 12.38
C PRO A 144 -0.93 -12.08 11.55
N VAL A 145 -0.24 -11.04 12.05
CA VAL A 145 -0.12 -9.75 11.35
C VAL A 145 0.81 -9.85 10.15
N ILE A 146 0.34 -9.36 9.00
CA ILE A 146 1.09 -9.39 7.75
C ILE A 146 1.99 -8.15 7.67
N ASN A 147 3.30 -8.36 7.50
CA ASN A 147 4.20 -7.26 7.20
C ASN A 147 4.00 -6.78 5.75
N THR A 148 4.09 -5.48 5.55
CA THR A 148 3.94 -4.89 4.21
C THR A 148 5.08 -3.94 3.92
N ARG A 149 5.31 -3.65 2.64
CA ARG A 149 6.36 -2.73 2.22
C ARG A 149 5.78 -1.43 1.71
N ASN A 150 6.44 -0.35 2.09
CA ASN A 150 6.28 0.94 1.42
C ASN A 150 7.61 1.30 0.73
N GLY A 151 7.52 1.94 -0.42
CA GLY A 151 8.68 2.39 -1.18
C GLY A 151 8.36 2.57 -2.65
N ARG A 152 9.36 2.97 -3.44
CA ARG A 152 9.22 3.25 -4.87
C ARG A 152 9.27 1.99 -5.75
N HIS A 153 10.18 1.07 -5.41
CA HIS A 153 10.49 -0.16 -6.15
C HIS A 153 10.46 -1.39 -5.23
N CYS A 154 9.27 -1.73 -4.72
CA CYS A 154 9.13 -2.88 -3.82
C CYS A 154 9.42 -4.22 -4.54
N GLY A 155 9.23 -4.31 -5.85
CA GLY A 155 9.66 -5.48 -6.63
C GLY A 155 11.17 -5.74 -6.60
N GLU A 156 11.99 -4.74 -6.25
CA GLU A 156 13.44 -4.90 -6.09
C GLU A 156 13.85 -4.99 -4.62
N THR A 157 13.21 -4.19 -3.77
CA THR A 157 13.66 -3.96 -2.40
C THR A 157 12.90 -4.76 -1.35
N PHE A 158 11.75 -5.34 -1.67
CA PHE A 158 11.00 -6.16 -0.72
C PHE A 158 11.57 -7.58 -0.68
N THR A 159 12.01 -7.98 0.51
CA THR A 159 12.62 -9.30 0.74
C THR A 159 11.58 -10.42 0.94
N GLY A 160 10.29 -10.08 0.93
CA GLY A 160 9.19 -11.01 1.17
C GLY A 160 8.49 -10.80 2.51
N SER A 161 7.40 -11.55 2.69
CA SER A 161 6.60 -11.53 3.91
C SER A 161 7.35 -12.15 5.09
N ASN A 162 6.85 -11.90 6.30
CA ASN A 162 7.41 -12.36 7.56
C ASN A 162 7.14 -13.85 7.84
N SER A 163 6.42 -14.54 6.95
CA SER A 163 6.16 -15.98 7.02
C SER A 163 5.78 -16.52 5.63
N PRO A 164 6.15 -17.77 5.26
CA PRO A 164 5.86 -18.34 3.93
C PRO A 164 4.38 -18.43 3.56
N ASP A 165 3.48 -18.49 4.55
CA ASP A 165 2.03 -18.56 4.40
C ASP A 165 1.37 -17.18 4.20
N ARG A 166 2.15 -16.09 4.16
CA ARG A 166 1.64 -14.72 4.08
C ARG A 166 1.89 -14.10 2.72
N PRO A 167 0.92 -13.33 2.19
CA PRO A 167 1.06 -12.68 0.90
C PRO A 167 2.09 -11.55 0.94
N SER A 168 2.68 -11.26 -0.22
CA SER A 168 3.50 -10.07 -0.42
C SER A 168 2.63 -8.87 -0.79
N LEU A 169 2.59 -7.87 0.10
CA LEU A 169 1.75 -6.68 -0.03
C LEU A 169 2.58 -5.39 -0.07
N TRP A 170 2.30 -4.54 -1.06
CA TRP A 170 2.87 -3.20 -1.22
C TRP A 170 1.79 -2.15 -0.95
N THR A 171 1.84 -1.54 0.22
CA THR A 171 0.71 -0.75 0.77
C THR A 171 0.86 0.76 0.62
N ALA A 172 2.05 1.27 0.32
CA ALA A 172 2.22 2.65 -0.10
C ALA A 172 3.43 2.85 -1.01
N GLN A 173 3.22 3.68 -2.02
CA GLN A 173 4.24 4.03 -2.99
C GLN A 173 4.40 5.54 -3.03
N TYR A 174 5.43 6.06 -2.37
CA TYR A 174 5.55 7.48 -2.01
C TYR A 174 6.96 8.03 -2.35
N ARG A 175 7.09 9.36 -2.38
CA ARG A 175 8.38 10.07 -2.58
C ARG A 175 9.22 10.07 -1.31
N VAL A 176 10.53 10.12 -1.44
CA VAL A 176 11.44 10.30 -0.29
C VAL A 176 12.04 11.70 -0.29
N PHE A 177 12.38 12.21 0.89
CA PHE A 177 13.05 13.50 1.03
C PHE A 177 14.37 13.51 0.23
N GLY A 178 14.59 14.56 -0.57
CA GLY A 178 15.74 14.69 -1.46
C GLY A 178 15.49 14.27 -2.92
N ASP A 179 14.33 13.71 -3.25
CA ASP A 179 13.96 13.44 -4.65
C ASP A 179 13.95 14.75 -5.45
N PRO A 180 14.56 14.82 -6.66
CA PRO A 180 14.46 16.00 -7.50
C PRO A 180 12.98 16.31 -7.78
N PRO A 181 12.58 17.60 -7.93
CA PRO A 181 11.20 18.00 -8.20
C PRO A 181 10.56 17.31 -9.42
N SER A 182 11.39 16.76 -10.32
CA SER A 182 10.99 16.08 -11.55
C SER A 182 10.24 14.76 -11.26
N GLN A 183 8.92 14.83 -11.34
CA GLN A 183 7.97 13.84 -11.88
C GLN A 183 8.46 12.39 -11.95
N ARG A 184 7.82 11.51 -11.17
CA ARG A 184 7.85 10.08 -11.46
C ARG A 184 7.04 9.82 -12.74
N SER A 185 7.68 9.22 -13.74
CA SER A 185 7.04 8.92 -15.02
C SER A 185 6.03 7.77 -14.90
N ALA A 186 5.09 7.70 -15.84
CA ALA A 186 4.07 6.64 -15.86
C ALA A 186 4.70 5.27 -16.16
N GLU A 187 5.75 5.24 -16.98
CA GLU A 187 6.51 4.04 -17.35
C GLU A 187 7.26 3.46 -16.14
N ASP A 188 7.94 4.30 -15.35
CA ASP A 188 8.62 3.89 -14.11
C ASP A 188 7.63 3.31 -13.10
N LEU A 189 6.45 3.94 -13.00
CA LEU A 189 5.36 3.49 -12.16
C LEU A 189 4.84 2.11 -12.59
N ALA A 190 4.52 1.96 -13.88
CA ALA A 190 4.01 0.72 -14.45
C ALA A 190 5.04 -0.41 -14.38
N PHE A 191 6.30 -0.12 -14.70
CA PHE A 191 7.42 -1.07 -14.57
C PHE A 191 7.53 -1.58 -13.13
N SER A 192 7.50 -0.67 -12.16
CA SER A 192 7.68 -1.05 -10.75
C SER A 192 6.54 -1.93 -10.24
N VAL A 193 5.29 -1.64 -10.63
CA VAL A 193 4.12 -2.45 -10.29
C VAL A 193 4.17 -3.81 -10.98
N THR A 194 4.48 -3.82 -12.28
CA THR A 194 4.63 -5.06 -13.07
C THR A 194 5.68 -5.98 -12.46
N LEU A 195 6.85 -5.43 -12.10
CA LEU A 195 7.94 -6.17 -11.48
C LEU A 195 7.54 -6.76 -10.12
N PHE A 196 6.70 -6.06 -9.36
CA PHE A 196 6.21 -6.57 -8.08
C PHE A 196 5.30 -7.78 -8.29
N PHE A 197 4.34 -7.72 -9.22
CA PHE A 197 3.48 -8.86 -9.55
C PHE A 197 4.26 -10.02 -10.19
N ALA A 198 5.27 -9.73 -11.02
CA ALA A 198 6.16 -10.73 -11.60
C ALA A 198 6.98 -11.52 -10.55
N LYS A 199 7.04 -11.04 -9.30
CA LYS A 199 7.75 -11.65 -8.18
C LYS A 199 6.80 -12.01 -7.03
N ASN A 200 5.65 -12.58 -7.37
CA ASN A 200 4.63 -13.05 -6.40
C ASN A 200 3.99 -11.94 -5.55
N GLY A 201 4.08 -10.68 -5.98
CA GLY A 201 3.30 -9.60 -5.40
C GLY A 201 1.81 -9.82 -5.62
N THR A 202 0.98 -9.57 -4.62
CA THR A 202 -0.47 -9.85 -4.67
C THR A 202 -1.35 -8.62 -4.50
N LEU A 203 -0.77 -7.53 -3.98
CA LEU A 203 -1.46 -6.26 -3.78
C LEU A 203 -0.48 -5.10 -3.93
N THR A 204 -0.89 -4.09 -4.70
CA THR A 204 -0.22 -2.79 -4.74
C THR A 204 -1.22 -1.70 -4.41
N ASN A 205 -0.77 -0.63 -3.77
CA ASN A 205 -1.57 0.55 -3.46
C ASN A 205 -0.78 1.82 -3.80
N TYR A 206 -1.38 2.67 -4.62
CA TYR A 206 -0.82 3.96 -5.03
C TYR A 206 -0.96 4.98 -3.90
N TYR A 207 0.16 5.56 -3.46
CA TYR A 207 0.18 6.62 -2.45
C TYR A 207 0.77 7.90 -3.05
N MET A 208 0.01 8.68 -3.82
CA MET A 208 -1.44 8.75 -3.85
C MET A 208 -2.04 8.30 -5.19
N TYR A 209 -3.26 7.75 -5.16
CA TYR A 209 -4.09 7.62 -6.37
C TYR A 209 -4.83 8.93 -6.68
N ASN A 210 -5.26 9.62 -5.63
CA ASN A 210 -5.69 11.01 -5.59
C ASN A 210 -5.14 11.61 -4.29
N GLY A 211 -4.39 12.71 -4.36
CA GLY A 211 -3.94 13.40 -3.16
C GLY A 211 -4.95 14.42 -2.65
N GLY A 212 -5.48 15.26 -3.54
CA GLY A 212 -6.36 16.37 -3.19
C GLY A 212 -5.65 17.52 -2.47
N THR A 213 -6.37 18.25 -1.63
CA THR A 213 -5.91 19.48 -1.00
C THR A 213 -5.92 19.40 0.52
N ASN A 214 -4.85 19.92 1.14
CA ASN A 214 -4.82 20.20 2.57
C ASN A 214 -5.62 21.48 2.89
N PHE A 215 -6.94 21.35 3.04
CA PHE A 215 -7.81 22.48 3.37
C PHE A 215 -7.61 23.01 4.79
N GLY A 216 -7.97 24.27 4.99
CA GLY A 216 -7.96 24.92 6.30
C GLY A 216 -6.54 25.11 6.84
N ARG A 217 -6.38 24.96 8.15
CA ARG A 217 -5.14 25.29 8.88
C ARG A 217 -4.65 24.21 9.84
N THR A 218 -5.23 23.02 9.76
CA THR A 218 -4.91 21.89 10.66
C THR A 218 -4.61 20.61 9.91
N SER A 219 -4.37 20.70 8.61
CA SER A 219 -4.19 19.58 7.68
C SER A 219 -2.71 19.32 7.38
N SER A 220 -1.97 20.28 6.81
CA SER A 220 -0.54 20.10 6.53
C SER A 220 0.34 20.32 7.76
N THR A 221 1.47 19.60 7.83
CA THR A 221 2.51 19.81 8.85
C THR A 221 3.46 20.96 8.51
N PHE A 222 3.67 21.27 7.23
CA PHE A 222 4.65 22.29 6.78
C PHE A 222 4.23 22.99 5.48
N SER A 223 4.15 22.24 4.37
CA SER A 223 3.67 22.68 3.05
C SER A 223 2.80 21.58 2.44
N THR A 224 1.93 21.89 1.46
CA THR A 224 1.25 20.86 0.69
C THR A 224 2.30 20.01 -0.01
N ALA A 225 2.32 18.71 0.27
CA ALA A 225 3.31 17.84 -0.30
C ALA A 225 3.04 17.70 -1.81
N CYS A 226 4.01 18.02 -2.67
CA CYS A 226 3.82 18.03 -4.14
C CYS A 226 3.38 16.67 -4.72
N ASN A 227 3.50 15.57 -3.96
CA ASN A 227 2.98 14.25 -4.32
C ASN A 227 1.44 14.19 -4.32
N TYR A 228 0.75 15.17 -3.73
CA TYR A 228 -0.72 15.20 -3.74
C TYR A 228 -1.28 15.55 -5.12
N ASP A 229 -0.57 16.36 -5.92
CA ASP A 229 -1.01 16.75 -7.27
C ASP A 229 -0.44 15.83 -8.38
N GLU A 230 0.67 15.14 -8.12
CA GLU A 230 1.33 14.24 -9.07
C GLU A 230 0.72 12.84 -9.19
N ALA A 231 -0.45 12.63 -8.59
CA ALA A 231 -1.18 11.38 -8.62
C ALA A 231 -1.88 11.14 -9.99
N PRO A 232 -2.33 9.91 -10.28
CA PRO A 232 -3.16 9.62 -11.46
C PRO A 232 -4.38 10.52 -11.60
N LEU A 233 -4.99 10.89 -10.48
CA LEU A 233 -5.96 11.99 -10.39
C LEU A 233 -5.27 13.18 -9.75
N ASP A 234 -5.29 14.33 -10.42
CA ASP A 234 -4.67 15.54 -9.90
C ASP A 234 -5.44 16.12 -8.69
N GLU A 235 -4.95 17.23 -8.13
CA GLU A 235 -5.58 17.88 -6.96
C GLU A 235 -7.07 18.19 -7.18
N TYR A 236 -7.49 18.45 -8.42
CA TYR A 236 -8.84 18.84 -8.81
C TYR A 236 -9.69 17.66 -9.33
N ASN A 237 -9.18 16.44 -9.22
CA ASN A 237 -9.78 15.19 -9.73
C ASN A 237 -9.79 15.06 -11.27
N LEU A 238 -8.96 15.82 -11.98
CA LEU A 238 -8.79 15.65 -13.41
C LEU A 238 -7.86 14.46 -13.68
N LEU A 239 -8.08 13.79 -14.82
CA LEU A 239 -7.25 12.66 -15.24
C LEU A 239 -5.88 13.17 -15.69
N ARG A 240 -4.83 12.75 -14.99
CA ARG A 240 -3.46 13.16 -15.32
C ARG A 240 -2.83 12.18 -16.28
N GLU A 241 -2.99 12.40 -17.58
CA GLU A 241 -2.36 11.57 -18.60
C GLU A 241 -0.86 11.88 -18.77
N PRO A 242 -0.01 10.88 -19.07
CA PRO A 242 -0.33 9.44 -19.25
C PRO A 242 -0.39 8.64 -17.93
N LYS A 243 -0.27 9.29 -16.77
CA LYS A 243 -0.16 8.66 -15.44
C LYS A 243 -1.47 8.02 -14.95
N TYR A 244 -2.60 8.39 -15.53
CA TYR A 244 -3.88 7.73 -15.32
C TYR A 244 -4.07 6.52 -16.25
N GLY A 245 -4.00 6.74 -17.56
CA GLY A 245 -4.29 5.72 -18.57
C GLY A 245 -3.28 4.59 -18.60
N HIS A 246 -1.99 4.89 -18.41
CA HIS A 246 -0.96 3.85 -18.50
C HIS A 246 -1.04 2.80 -17.36
N PRO A 247 -1.20 3.18 -16.08
CA PRO A 247 -1.51 2.21 -15.03
C PRO A 247 -2.86 1.51 -15.19
N ARG A 248 -3.90 2.19 -15.74
CA ARG A 248 -5.18 1.54 -16.05
C ARG A 248 -4.99 0.36 -17.01
N ASP A 249 -4.27 0.57 -18.10
CA ASP A 249 -4.02 -0.48 -19.10
C ASP A 249 -3.16 -1.62 -18.52
N LEU A 250 -2.24 -1.31 -17.60
CA LEU A 250 -1.54 -2.32 -16.80
C LEU A 250 -2.50 -3.12 -15.92
N HIS A 251 -3.45 -2.47 -15.22
CA HIS A 251 -4.43 -3.16 -14.39
C HIS A 251 -5.31 -4.11 -15.20
N ASP A 252 -5.75 -3.67 -16.38
CA ASP A 252 -6.53 -4.51 -17.29
C ASP A 252 -5.71 -5.73 -17.74
N THR A 253 -4.44 -5.55 -18.06
CA THR A 253 -3.51 -6.64 -18.39
C THR A 253 -3.37 -7.63 -17.22
N LEU A 254 -3.13 -7.14 -16.00
CA LEU A 254 -3.04 -7.99 -14.81
C LEU A 254 -4.36 -8.73 -14.52
N LYS A 255 -5.50 -8.07 -14.74
CA LYS A 255 -6.84 -8.64 -14.56
C LYS A 255 -7.12 -9.77 -15.56
N LEU A 256 -6.70 -9.61 -16.83
CA LEU A 256 -6.75 -10.66 -17.84
C LEU A 256 -5.90 -11.88 -17.41
N SER A 257 -4.75 -11.63 -16.80
CA SER A 257 -3.81 -12.66 -16.34
C SER A 257 -4.11 -13.26 -14.95
N LYS A 258 -5.15 -12.80 -14.24
CA LYS A 258 -5.40 -13.16 -12.82
C LYS A 258 -5.43 -14.66 -12.53
N LYS A 259 -5.96 -15.47 -13.46
CA LYS A 259 -6.04 -16.93 -13.28
C LYS A 259 -4.67 -17.59 -13.21
N ALA A 260 -3.74 -17.14 -14.05
CA ALA A 260 -2.38 -17.66 -14.05
C ALA A 260 -1.57 -17.06 -12.90
N LEU A 261 -1.78 -15.78 -12.55
CA LEU A 261 -1.07 -15.13 -11.44
C LEU A 261 -1.37 -15.76 -10.07
N PHE A 262 -2.63 -16.10 -9.78
CA PHE A 262 -3.01 -16.59 -8.46
C PHE A 262 -2.96 -18.12 -8.32
N TRP A 263 -3.08 -18.87 -9.42
CA TRP A 263 -3.15 -20.35 -9.38
C TRP A 263 -2.11 -21.02 -10.27
N GLY A 264 -1.19 -20.25 -10.87
CA GLY A 264 -0.10 -20.77 -11.67
C GLY A 264 1.16 -21.06 -10.87
N GLU A 265 1.92 -22.05 -11.33
CA GLU A 265 3.23 -22.38 -10.76
C GLU A 265 4.30 -21.43 -11.31
N PRO A 266 5.07 -20.73 -10.45
CA PRO A 266 6.08 -19.79 -10.89
C PRO A 266 7.28 -20.51 -11.49
N LYS A 267 7.70 -20.08 -12.68
CA LYS A 267 8.88 -20.57 -13.40
C LYS A 267 9.71 -19.38 -13.89
N VAL A 268 11.00 -19.62 -14.12
CA VAL A 268 11.94 -18.59 -14.58
C VAL A 268 12.84 -19.16 -15.66
N ASP A 269 12.80 -18.55 -16.84
CA ASP A 269 13.79 -18.77 -17.88
C ASP A 269 14.78 -17.60 -17.90
N VAL A 270 16.06 -17.90 -18.16
CA VAL A 270 17.10 -16.88 -18.33
C VAL A 270 17.60 -16.96 -19.76
N LEU A 271 17.38 -15.89 -20.51
CA LEU A 271 17.80 -15.71 -21.88
C LEU A 271 18.96 -14.71 -21.92
N GLY A 272 19.93 -14.91 -22.81
CA GLY A 272 21.05 -13.99 -22.97
C GLY A 272 21.64 -14.05 -24.36
N ASN A 273 21.91 -12.88 -24.93
CA ASN A 273 22.68 -12.77 -26.17
C ASN A 273 24.17 -12.75 -25.83
N LYS A 274 24.90 -13.84 -26.13
CA LYS A 274 26.37 -13.78 -26.17
C LYS A 274 26.76 -12.87 -27.34
N LEU A 275 27.21 -11.65 -27.05
CA LEU A 275 28.00 -10.84 -27.97
C LEU A 275 29.44 -10.85 -27.46
N GLU A 276 30.40 -11.12 -28.35
CA GLU A 276 31.78 -11.49 -28.04
C GLU A 276 32.60 -10.43 -27.27
N THR A 277 32.09 -9.23 -27.03
CA THR A 277 32.82 -8.19 -26.30
C THR A 277 31.88 -7.28 -25.48
N LYS A 278 31.65 -7.67 -24.22
CA LYS A 278 31.03 -6.90 -23.10
C LYS A 278 29.54 -6.51 -23.18
N TYR A 279 28.89 -6.69 -22.02
CA TYR A 279 27.47 -6.48 -21.66
C TYR A 279 26.47 -7.42 -22.36
N VAL A 280 26.37 -8.66 -21.84
CA VAL A 280 25.25 -9.55 -22.15
C VAL A 280 23.99 -8.97 -21.52
N ASN A 281 23.03 -8.54 -22.35
CA ASN A 281 21.69 -8.23 -21.88
C ASN A 281 21.06 -9.52 -21.37
N VAL A 282 21.03 -9.70 -20.05
CA VAL A 282 20.38 -10.85 -19.42
C VAL A 282 18.90 -10.54 -19.31
N VAL A 283 18.10 -11.27 -20.09
CA VAL A 283 16.65 -11.19 -20.05
C VAL A 283 16.12 -12.33 -19.19
N ARG A 284 15.35 -11.98 -18.16
CA ARG A 284 14.68 -12.94 -17.30
C ARG A 284 13.22 -12.98 -17.69
N VAL A 285 12.73 -14.16 -18.06
CA VAL A 285 11.31 -14.40 -18.31
C VAL A 285 10.75 -15.11 -17.09
N ARG A 286 9.92 -14.41 -16.32
CA ARG A 286 9.18 -15.01 -15.20
C ARG A 286 7.78 -15.33 -15.68
N TYR A 287 7.33 -16.56 -15.53
CA TYR A 287 6.01 -16.94 -16.01
C TYR A 287 5.31 -17.86 -15.04
N TYR A 288 3.98 -17.85 -15.09
CA TYR A 288 3.10 -18.63 -14.23
C TYR A 288 2.18 -19.44 -15.12
N GLU A 289 2.20 -20.76 -14.94
CA GLU A 289 1.36 -21.68 -15.70
C GLU A 289 0.42 -22.39 -14.75
N LYS A 290 -0.89 -22.25 -15.01
CA LYS A 290 -1.90 -22.92 -14.21
C LYS A 290 -1.92 -24.41 -14.57
N PRO A 291 -1.70 -25.33 -13.60
CA PRO A 291 -1.80 -26.75 -13.87
C PRO A 291 -3.18 -27.12 -14.43
N ARG A 292 -3.19 -28.04 -15.40
CA ARG A 292 -4.41 -28.58 -16.04
C ARG A 292 -5.26 -27.51 -16.74
N SER A 293 -4.67 -26.41 -17.22
CA SER A 293 -5.30 -25.49 -18.17
C SER A 293 -4.26 -24.76 -19.00
N ASP A 294 -4.68 -24.14 -20.10
CA ASP A 294 -3.78 -23.38 -20.99
C ASP A 294 -3.51 -21.94 -20.51
N ALA A 295 -3.96 -21.58 -19.29
CA ALA A 295 -3.74 -20.25 -18.73
C ALA A 295 -2.27 -20.06 -18.33
N CYS A 296 -1.59 -19.16 -19.05
CA CYS A 296 -0.21 -18.75 -18.79
C CYS A 296 -0.10 -17.23 -18.79
N VAL A 297 0.77 -16.69 -17.94
CA VAL A 297 1.20 -15.28 -17.97
C VAL A 297 2.72 -15.23 -17.88
N ALA A 298 3.35 -14.39 -18.68
CA ALA A 298 4.80 -14.21 -18.69
C ALA A 298 5.18 -12.73 -18.59
N PHE A 299 6.22 -12.46 -17.82
CA PHE A 299 6.84 -11.17 -17.60
C PHE A 299 8.26 -11.23 -18.13
N LEU A 300 8.51 -10.52 -19.23
CA LEU A 300 9.79 -10.47 -19.92
C LEU A 300 10.54 -9.22 -19.44
N MET A 301 11.68 -9.39 -18.79
CA MET A 301 12.39 -8.27 -18.12
C MET A 301 13.88 -8.26 -18.47
N ILE A 302 14.37 -7.11 -18.93
CA ILE A 302 15.82 -6.88 -19.09
C ILE A 302 16.40 -6.51 -17.72
N SER A 303 17.41 -7.25 -17.26
CA SER A 303 18.12 -6.93 -16.02
C SER A 303 19.29 -5.98 -16.31
N HIS A 304 19.29 -4.79 -15.72
CA HIS A 304 20.45 -3.89 -15.61
C HIS A 304 21.08 -3.38 -16.92
N SER A 305 20.36 -3.43 -18.05
CA SER A 305 20.83 -2.85 -19.32
C SER A 305 19.96 -1.68 -19.76
N LYS A 306 20.60 -0.64 -20.30
CA LYS A 306 19.93 0.51 -20.92
C LYS A 306 19.70 0.32 -22.43
N ILE A 307 20.02 -0.86 -22.95
CA ILE A 307 20.01 -1.15 -24.39
C ILE A 307 18.74 -1.95 -24.69
N PRO A 308 17.83 -1.40 -25.53
CA PRO A 308 16.67 -2.15 -26.01
C PRO A 308 17.10 -3.47 -26.65
N THR A 309 16.34 -4.54 -26.41
CA THR A 309 16.71 -5.89 -26.85
C THR A 309 15.52 -6.61 -27.44
N THR A 310 15.73 -7.26 -28.59
CA THR A 310 14.77 -8.21 -29.14
C THR A 310 15.13 -9.61 -28.67
N ILE A 311 14.17 -10.35 -28.14
CA ILE A 311 14.33 -11.75 -27.76
C ILE A 311 13.27 -12.62 -28.44
N THR A 312 13.57 -13.91 -28.59
CA THR A 312 12.59 -14.90 -29.01
C THR A 312 12.27 -15.81 -27.82
N TRP A 313 10.99 -15.93 -27.47
CA TRP A 313 10.51 -16.82 -26.42
C TRP A 313 9.26 -17.54 -26.90
N ARG A 314 9.22 -18.88 -26.74
CA ARG A 314 8.14 -19.76 -27.25
C ARG A 314 7.80 -19.53 -28.73
N GLY A 315 8.82 -19.34 -29.56
CA GLY A 315 8.67 -19.15 -31.01
C GLY A 315 8.15 -17.78 -31.44
N GLN A 316 7.93 -16.85 -30.50
CA GLN A 316 7.50 -15.48 -30.78
C GLN A 316 8.62 -14.49 -30.46
N SER A 317 8.73 -13.43 -31.27
CA SER A 317 9.73 -12.37 -31.07
C SER A 317 9.13 -11.19 -30.31
N TYR A 318 9.85 -10.71 -29.30
CA TYR A 318 9.44 -9.61 -28.42
C TYR A 318 10.52 -8.55 -28.40
N PHE A 319 10.17 -7.31 -28.74
CA PHE A 319 11.00 -6.14 -28.54
C PHE A 319 10.79 -5.59 -27.13
N LEU A 320 11.87 -5.52 -26.35
CA LEU A 320 11.85 -5.01 -24.99
C LEU A 320 12.55 -3.64 -24.96
N PRO A 321 11.81 -2.55 -24.67
CA PRO A 321 12.40 -1.22 -24.54
C PRO A 321 13.26 -1.11 -23.28
N ARG A 322 14.00 -0.01 -23.17
CA ARG A 322 14.78 0.35 -21.98
C ARG A 322 13.91 0.57 -20.76
#